data_AF-A0A3N4JJZ1-F1
#
_entry.id   AF-A0A3N4JJZ1-F1
#
_cell.length_a   1.000
_cell.length_b   1.000
_cell.length_c   1.000
_cell.angle_alpha   90.00
_cell.angle_beta   90.00
_cell.angle_gamma   90.00
#
_symmetry.space_group_name_H-M   'P 1'
#
loop_
_entity.id
_entity.type
_entity.pdbx_description
1 polymer ?
#
loop_
_entity_poly.entity_id
_entity_poly.type
_entity_poly.pdbx_seq_one_letter_code
_entity_poly.pdbx_strand_id
1 'polypeptide(L)'
;MHSIQFLIATTPDGMISCTVGPYEGKRGDWSMWKDGMQEMVIENMRDSKRDRMYLYGDRAFYLEDGVIGAYRQHNGIELTLEESIFNAYMAKQRMAIEWGFGKVIQLFQLTNLKQNMKYGLSPISCYYLVSILLTNCHTCYYGSKTGTTFFCTAPSPILYFALSENEKSELNLYLNKVDKRLNST
;
A
#
# COMPACT_ATOMS: atom_id res chain seq x y z
N MET A 1 -7.43 3.59 23.78
CA MET A 1 -7.39 3.01 22.42
C MET A 1 -7.40 4.16 21.43
N HIS A 2 -6.25 4.55 20.87
CA HIS A 2 -5.40 3.77 19.95
C HIS A 2 -6.17 3.46 18.67
N SER A 3 -5.94 4.30 17.66
CA SER A 3 -6.29 4.05 16.26
C SER A 3 -5.55 2.84 15.72
N ILE A 4 -6.00 2.35 14.56
CA ILE A 4 -5.25 1.38 13.75
C ILE A 4 -4.58 2.14 12.61
N GLN A 5 -3.31 1.83 12.32
CA GLN A 5 -2.57 2.34 11.19
C GLN A 5 -2.17 1.21 10.23
N PHE A 6 -2.07 1.56 8.95
CA PHE A 6 -1.53 0.74 7.87
C PHE A 6 -0.55 1.60 7.07
N LEU A 7 0.57 1.01 6.63
CA LEU A 7 1.47 1.62 5.64
C LEU A 7 1.18 0.97 4.28
N ILE A 8 1.03 1.79 3.25
CA ILE A 8 0.50 1.40 1.94
C ILE A 8 1.39 1.92 0.81
N ALA A 9 1.62 1.07 -0.19
CA ALA A 9 2.24 1.44 -1.46
C ALA A 9 1.20 1.41 -2.60
N THR A 10 1.31 2.38 -3.50
CA THR A 10 0.45 2.51 -4.70
C THR A 10 1.33 2.55 -5.94
N THR A 11 1.02 1.75 -6.96
CA THR A 11 1.75 1.69 -8.23
C THR A 11 1.24 2.71 -9.26
N PRO A 12 1.97 2.98 -10.36
CA PRO A 12 1.59 3.99 -11.36
C PRO A 12 0.26 3.73 -12.08
N ASP A 13 -0.23 2.49 -12.10
CA ASP A 13 -1.58 2.11 -12.56
C ASP A 13 -2.71 2.50 -11.58
N GLY A 14 -2.35 2.91 -10.36
CA GLY A 14 -3.25 3.20 -9.24
C GLY A 14 -3.81 1.97 -8.55
N MET A 15 -3.16 0.83 -8.67
CA MET A 15 -3.38 -0.31 -7.80
C MET A 15 -2.67 -0.07 -6.45
N ILE A 16 -3.30 -0.49 -5.36
CA ILE A 16 -2.65 -0.60 -4.05
C ILE A 16 -1.92 -1.93 -4.04
N SER A 17 -0.60 -1.88 -4.21
CA SER A 17 0.25 -3.05 -4.48
C SER A 17 0.79 -3.73 -3.22
N CYS A 18 0.98 -2.97 -2.13
CA CYS A 18 1.43 -3.50 -0.85
C CYS A 18 0.73 -2.78 0.30
N THR A 19 0.37 -3.52 1.36
CA THR A 19 -0.26 -3.00 2.58
C THR A 19 0.28 -3.77 3.78
N VAL A 20 0.83 -3.07 4.77
CA VAL A 20 1.32 -3.69 6.02
C VAL A 20 0.61 -3.11 7.25
N GLY A 21 0.30 -3.99 8.20
CA GLY A 21 -0.51 -3.72 9.38
C GLY A 21 -1.50 -4.86 9.63
N PRO A 22 -2.45 -4.71 10.57
CA PRO A 22 -2.70 -3.51 11.37
C PRO A 22 -1.62 -3.24 12.42
N TYR A 23 -1.25 -1.97 12.59
CA TYR A 23 -0.39 -1.51 13.69
C TYR A 23 -1.16 -0.61 14.66
N GLU A 24 -0.71 -0.54 15.91
CA GLU A 24 -1.23 0.46 16.86
C GLU A 24 -0.89 1.89 16.43
N GLY A 25 -1.85 2.80 16.64
CA GLY A 25 -1.87 4.21 16.24
C GLY A 25 -0.81 5.16 16.83
N LYS A 26 0.32 4.61 17.29
CA LYS A 26 1.52 5.34 17.74
C LYS A 26 2.79 4.91 16.97
N ARG A 27 2.70 3.92 16.08
CA ARG A 27 3.83 3.41 15.31
C ARG A 27 4.10 4.35 14.14
N GLY A 28 5.34 4.82 13.99
CA GLY A 28 5.73 5.67 12.87
C GLY A 28 5.98 4.87 11.60
N ASP A 29 5.70 5.46 10.45
CA ASP A 29 5.82 4.86 9.10
C ASP A 29 7.19 4.19 8.87
N TRP A 30 8.28 4.82 9.35
CA TRP A 30 9.64 4.25 9.27
C TRP A 30 9.81 2.93 10.03
N SER A 31 9.12 2.75 11.16
CA SER A 31 9.07 1.45 11.83
C SER A 31 8.27 0.48 10.97
N MET A 32 7.04 0.84 10.59
CA MET A 32 6.13 -0.02 9.81
C MET A 32 6.74 -0.49 8.48
N TRP A 33 7.64 0.30 7.90
CA TRP A 33 8.53 -0.06 6.79
C TRP A 33 9.46 -1.21 7.15
N LYS A 34 10.28 -1.05 8.19
CA LYS A 34 11.22 -2.05 8.73
C LYS A 34 10.53 -3.32 9.23
N ASP A 35 9.33 -3.19 9.77
CA ASP A 35 8.55 -4.26 10.39
C ASP A 35 7.88 -5.21 9.38
N GLY A 36 7.89 -4.91 8.07
CA GLY A 36 7.38 -5.85 7.06
C GLY A 36 7.21 -5.36 5.63
N MET A 37 7.38 -4.08 5.29
CA MET A 37 7.27 -3.62 3.89
C MET A 37 8.61 -3.67 3.14
N GLN A 38 9.74 -3.46 3.85
CA GLN A 38 11.06 -3.38 3.23
C GLN A 38 11.43 -4.65 2.46
N GLU A 39 11.25 -5.82 3.07
CA GLU A 39 11.57 -7.13 2.47
C GLU A 39 10.75 -7.38 1.20
N MET A 40 9.42 -7.28 1.28
CA MET A 40 8.52 -7.43 0.12
C MET A 40 8.91 -6.52 -1.06
N VAL A 41 9.32 -5.28 -0.81
CA VAL A 41 9.75 -4.34 -1.85
C VAL A 41 11.12 -4.70 -2.41
N ILE A 42 12.09 -5.04 -1.55
CA ILE A 42 13.44 -5.47 -1.96
C ILE A 42 13.37 -6.73 -2.82
N GLU A 43 12.48 -7.68 -2.53
CA GLU A 43 12.33 -8.89 -3.34
C GLU A 43 11.62 -8.62 -4.67
N ASN A 44 10.44 -7.98 -4.63
CA ASN A 44 9.50 -7.99 -5.75
C ASN A 44 9.60 -6.77 -6.69
N MET A 45 10.07 -5.61 -6.23
CA MET A 45 10.07 -4.40 -7.07
C MET A 45 11.30 -4.33 -7.99
N ARG A 46 11.08 -4.69 -9.26
CA ARG A 46 12.07 -4.64 -10.35
C ARG A 46 11.49 -4.00 -11.60
N ASP A 47 12.32 -3.31 -12.36
CA ASP A 47 11.93 -2.77 -13.67
C ASP A 47 12.02 -3.86 -14.78
N SER A 48 11.75 -3.47 -16.03
CA SER A 48 11.81 -4.39 -17.18
C SER A 48 13.21 -4.90 -17.53
N LYS A 49 14.28 -4.29 -17.01
CA LYS A 49 15.67 -4.74 -17.12
C LYS A 49 16.13 -5.59 -15.94
N ARG A 50 15.30 -5.69 -14.89
CA ARG A 50 15.60 -6.25 -13.56
C ARG A 50 16.47 -5.36 -12.67
N ASP A 51 16.52 -4.05 -12.95
CA ASP A 51 17.11 -3.07 -12.04
C ASP A 51 16.23 -2.88 -10.78
N ARG A 52 16.84 -2.53 -9.64
CA ARG A 52 16.12 -2.28 -8.38
C ARG A 52 15.31 -0.99 -8.46
N MET A 53 14.02 -1.07 -8.17
CA MET A 53 13.14 0.10 -8.01
C MET A 53 13.07 0.53 -6.54
N TYR A 54 12.70 1.79 -6.30
CA TYR A 54 12.51 2.36 -4.98
C TYR A 54 11.10 2.95 -4.87
N LEU A 55 10.41 2.75 -3.74
CA LEU A 55 9.21 3.51 -3.42
C LEU A 55 9.58 4.95 -3.02
N TYR A 56 8.77 5.93 -3.45
CA TYR A 56 8.91 7.29 -2.94
C TYR A 56 8.12 7.48 -1.65
N GLY A 57 8.84 7.63 -0.55
CA GLY A 57 8.28 7.87 0.78
C GLY A 57 7.75 9.29 0.97
N ASP A 58 7.39 9.63 2.20
CA ASP A 58 7.16 11.01 2.62
C ASP A 58 8.46 11.60 3.25
N ARG A 59 8.36 12.63 4.10
CA ARG A 59 9.50 13.17 4.85
C ARG A 59 9.94 12.31 6.05
N ALA A 60 9.15 11.34 6.53
CA ALA A 60 9.60 10.42 7.58
C ALA A 60 10.67 9.44 7.05
N PHE A 61 10.56 9.03 5.80
CA PHE A 61 11.51 8.17 5.10
C PHE A 61 12.81 8.89 4.72
N TYR A 62 13.88 8.13 4.58
CA TYR A 62 15.17 8.56 4.01
C TYR A 62 15.50 7.68 2.79
N LEU A 63 16.74 7.71 2.31
CA LEU A 63 17.23 6.79 1.27
C LEU A 63 17.76 5.51 1.93
N GLU A 64 17.21 4.36 1.54
CA GLU A 64 17.69 3.03 1.93
C GLU A 64 17.23 1.97 0.91
N ASP A 65 17.62 0.70 1.07
CA ASP A 65 17.20 -0.37 0.17
C ASP A 65 15.67 -0.47 0.06
N GLY A 66 15.15 -0.24 -1.13
CA GLY A 66 13.71 -0.28 -1.47
C GLY A 66 12.95 1.04 -1.29
N VAL A 67 13.51 2.08 -0.66
CA VAL A 67 12.79 3.35 -0.42
C VAL A 67 13.67 4.60 -0.52
N ILE A 68 13.09 5.67 -1.06
CA ILE A 68 13.68 7.01 -1.10
C ILE A 68 12.65 8.03 -0.58
N GLY A 69 12.97 8.68 0.53
CA GLY A 69 12.20 9.81 1.06
C GLY A 69 12.50 11.14 0.35
N ALA A 70 11.74 12.17 0.70
CA ALA A 70 12.07 13.54 0.28
C ALA A 70 13.38 14.02 0.91
N TYR A 71 14.20 14.78 0.19
CA TYR A 71 15.42 15.38 0.74
C TYR A 71 15.11 16.29 1.94
N ARG A 72 15.94 16.20 2.99
CA ARG A 72 15.71 16.81 4.31
C ARG A 72 16.86 17.79 4.60
N GLN A 73 16.55 19.07 4.85
CA GLN A 73 17.55 20.01 5.38
C GLN A 73 18.18 19.44 6.65
N HIS A 74 19.50 19.50 6.76
CA HIS A 74 20.23 18.90 7.88
C HIS A 74 21.16 19.93 8.52
N ASN A 75 21.10 20.06 9.85
CA ASN A 75 21.94 20.99 10.64
C ASN A 75 21.94 22.45 10.15
N GLY A 76 20.83 22.92 9.58
CA GLY A 76 20.69 24.28 9.03
C GLY A 76 21.25 24.47 7.61
N ILE A 77 21.78 23.42 6.99
CA ILE A 77 22.19 23.44 5.58
C ILE A 77 20.92 23.43 4.70
N GLU A 78 20.80 24.40 3.80
CA GLU A 78 19.71 24.46 2.84
C GLU A 78 19.80 23.33 1.80
N LEU A 79 18.65 22.96 1.21
CA LEU A 79 18.65 22.02 0.10
C LEU A 79 19.29 22.68 -1.13
N THR A 80 20.06 21.91 -1.88
CA THR A 80 20.51 22.32 -3.21
C THR A 80 19.32 22.59 -4.14
N LEU A 81 19.57 23.30 -5.25
CA LEU A 81 18.57 23.53 -6.29
C LEU A 81 18.05 22.20 -6.87
N GLU A 82 18.92 21.20 -7.03
CA GLU A 82 18.56 19.89 -7.58
C GLU A 82 17.68 19.08 -6.62
N GLU A 83 18.02 19.01 -5.34
CA GLU A 83 17.18 18.39 -4.29
C GLU A 83 15.83 19.08 -4.16
N SER A 84 15.80 20.41 -4.30
CA SER A 84 14.58 21.22 -4.26
C SER A 84 13.67 20.95 -5.46
N ILE A 85 14.25 20.85 -6.67
CA ILE A 85 13.53 20.49 -7.91
C ILE A 85 13.00 19.05 -7.81
N PHE A 86 13.82 18.10 -7.34
CA PHE A 86 13.41 16.72 -7.12
C PHE A 86 12.24 16.63 -6.13
N ASN A 87 12.36 17.29 -4.98
CA ASN A 87 11.30 17.34 -3.97
C ASN A 87 10.00 17.94 -4.52
N ALA A 88 10.09 19.03 -5.31
CA ALA A 88 8.91 19.65 -5.92
C ALA A 88 8.25 18.73 -6.97
N TYR A 89 9.04 18.08 -7.82
CA TYR A 89 8.54 17.11 -8.81
C TYR A 89 7.87 15.91 -8.12
N MET A 90 8.54 15.30 -7.15
CA MET A 90 8.04 14.09 -6.48
C MET A 90 6.88 14.38 -5.51
N ALA A 91 6.80 15.58 -4.92
CA ALA A 91 5.63 16.01 -4.16
C ALA A 91 4.36 16.05 -5.02
N LYS A 92 4.46 16.46 -6.30
CA LYS A 92 3.34 16.37 -7.25
C LYS A 92 2.91 14.92 -7.50
N GLN A 93 3.85 13.99 -7.56
CA GLN A 93 3.54 12.57 -7.77
C GLN A 93 2.83 11.93 -6.56
N ARG A 94 3.05 12.42 -5.33
CA ARG A 94 2.36 11.93 -4.12
C ARG A 94 0.84 12.09 -4.16
N MET A 95 0.28 12.99 -4.98
CA MET A 95 -1.17 13.11 -5.20
C MET A 95 -1.80 11.78 -5.66
N ALA A 96 -1.03 10.91 -6.33
CA ALA A 96 -1.46 9.57 -6.73
C ALA A 96 -1.82 8.64 -5.55
N ILE A 97 -1.11 8.81 -4.42
CA ILE A 97 -1.35 8.07 -3.19
C ILE A 97 -2.67 8.54 -2.56
N GLU A 98 -2.87 9.86 -2.51
CA GLU A 98 -4.11 10.50 -2.02
C GLU A 98 -5.33 10.09 -2.87
N TRP A 99 -5.18 9.97 -4.20
CA TRP A 99 -6.25 9.46 -5.08
C TRP A 99 -6.58 7.98 -4.81
N GLY A 100 -5.58 7.15 -4.47
CA GLY A 100 -5.78 5.77 -4.04
C GLY A 100 -6.61 5.69 -2.75
N PHE A 101 -6.18 6.40 -1.70
CA PHE A 101 -6.93 6.49 -0.44
C PHE A 101 -8.34 7.07 -0.64
N GLY A 102 -8.48 8.13 -1.44
CA GLY A 102 -9.75 8.74 -1.78
C GLY A 102 -10.71 7.77 -2.46
N LYS A 103 -10.22 6.92 -3.38
CA LYS A 103 -11.03 5.89 -4.04
C LYS A 103 -11.51 4.82 -3.06
N VAL A 104 -10.66 4.35 -2.13
CA VAL A 104 -11.08 3.40 -1.07
C VAL A 104 -12.20 4.02 -0.22
N ILE A 105 -12.03 5.27 0.23
CA ILE A 105 -13.02 5.97 1.07
C ILE A 105 -14.34 6.25 0.31
N GLN A 106 -14.26 6.58 -0.98
CA GLN A 106 -15.42 6.84 -1.83
C GLN A 106 -16.28 5.59 -2.05
N LEU A 107 -15.64 4.45 -2.33
CA LEU A 107 -16.32 3.17 -2.55
C LEU A 107 -16.79 2.52 -1.25
N PHE A 108 -15.99 2.61 -0.18
CA PHE A 108 -16.20 1.91 1.08
C PHE A 108 -16.30 2.89 2.25
N GLN A 109 -17.31 3.77 2.21
CA GLN A 109 -17.58 4.78 3.25
C GLN A 109 -17.61 4.20 4.68
N LEU A 110 -17.95 2.92 4.82
CA LEU A 110 -17.87 2.12 6.04
C LEU A 110 -16.51 2.20 6.76
N THR A 111 -15.39 2.33 6.03
CA THR A 111 -14.05 2.50 6.62
C THR A 111 -13.78 3.91 7.15
N ASN A 112 -14.65 4.88 6.82
CA ASN A 112 -14.61 6.27 7.30
C ASN A 112 -15.65 6.53 8.43
N LEU A 113 -16.61 5.63 8.62
CA LEU A 113 -17.62 5.74 9.68
C LEU A 113 -17.02 5.45 11.07
N LYS A 114 -16.46 6.51 11.69
CA LYS A 114 -15.94 6.51 13.08
C LYS A 114 -16.88 5.86 14.11
N GLN A 115 -18.20 5.87 13.87
CA GLN A 115 -19.21 5.26 14.74
C GLN A 115 -19.18 3.71 14.72
N ASN A 116 -18.78 3.10 13.61
CA ASN A 116 -18.74 1.64 13.40
C ASN A 116 -17.37 1.03 13.72
N MET A 117 -16.34 1.87 13.81
CA MET A 117 -14.92 1.50 13.94
C MET A 117 -14.49 1.39 15.42
N LYS A 118 -15.21 0.59 16.21
CA LYS A 118 -14.88 0.34 17.63
C LYS A 118 -13.88 -0.81 17.77
N TYR A 119 -12.64 -0.49 18.17
CA TYR A 119 -11.60 -1.48 18.44
C TYR A 119 -12.10 -2.55 19.43
N GLY A 120 -11.84 -3.83 19.12
CA GLY A 120 -12.28 -4.96 19.93
C GLY A 120 -13.77 -5.36 19.78
N LEU A 121 -14.58 -4.60 19.02
CA LEU A 121 -15.99 -4.92 18.76
C LEU A 121 -16.32 -5.16 17.28
N SER A 122 -15.45 -4.75 16.35
CA SER A 122 -15.60 -5.05 14.92
C SER A 122 -14.23 -5.36 14.28
N PRO A 123 -14.18 -6.23 13.24
CA PRO A 123 -12.94 -6.63 12.55
C PRO A 123 -12.49 -5.56 11.55
N ILE A 124 -12.24 -4.34 12.05
CA ILE A 124 -11.88 -3.12 11.31
C ILE A 124 -10.79 -3.39 10.26
N SER A 125 -9.73 -4.08 10.68
CA SER A 125 -8.59 -4.41 9.82
C SER A 125 -8.99 -5.25 8.62
N CYS A 126 -9.88 -6.22 8.80
CA CYS A 126 -10.37 -7.09 7.73
C CYS A 126 -11.26 -6.30 6.76
N TYR A 127 -12.15 -5.43 7.27
CA TYR A 127 -12.97 -4.56 6.42
C TYR A 127 -12.10 -3.63 5.56
N TYR A 128 -11.02 -3.08 6.12
CA TYR A 128 -10.12 -2.20 5.38
C TYR A 128 -9.32 -2.95 4.30
N LEU A 129 -8.77 -4.13 4.60
CA LEU A 129 -8.06 -4.97 3.63
C LEU A 129 -9.00 -5.46 2.50
N VAL A 130 -10.24 -5.85 2.83
CA VAL A 130 -11.25 -6.21 1.81
C VAL A 130 -11.64 -4.99 0.96
N SER A 131 -11.76 -3.80 1.56
CA SER A 131 -12.02 -2.56 0.83
C SER A 131 -10.89 -2.21 -0.15
N ILE A 132 -9.63 -2.48 0.21
CA ILE A 132 -8.47 -2.36 -0.68
C ILE A 132 -8.56 -3.36 -1.84
N LEU A 133 -8.79 -4.65 -1.55
CA LEU A 133 -8.91 -5.70 -2.57
C LEU A 133 -10.02 -5.40 -3.59
N LEU A 134 -11.18 -4.94 -3.12
CA LEU A 134 -12.30 -4.56 -3.98
C LEU A 134 -12.06 -3.23 -4.71
N THR A 135 -11.31 -2.29 -4.13
CA THR A 135 -10.86 -1.06 -4.82
C THR A 135 -9.91 -1.38 -5.97
N ASN A 136 -8.99 -2.33 -5.78
CA ASN A 136 -8.11 -2.84 -6.81
C ASN A 136 -8.89 -3.55 -7.93
N CYS A 137 -9.86 -4.40 -7.59
CA CYS A 137 -10.79 -4.97 -8.56
C CYS A 137 -11.53 -3.89 -9.38
N HIS A 138 -12.05 -2.85 -8.72
CA HIS A 138 -12.64 -1.69 -9.40
C HIS A 138 -11.62 -0.92 -10.26
N THR A 139 -10.33 -0.87 -9.89
CA THR A 139 -9.27 -0.29 -10.72
C THR A 139 -8.98 -1.15 -11.96
N CYS A 140 -9.07 -2.47 -11.89
CA CYS A 140 -8.94 -3.36 -13.04
C CYS A 140 -10.08 -3.17 -14.07
N TYR A 141 -11.32 -2.94 -13.61
CA TYR A 141 -12.48 -2.74 -14.50
C TYR A 141 -12.65 -1.32 -15.04
N TYR A 142 -12.34 -0.29 -14.24
CA TYR A 142 -12.69 1.12 -14.53
C TYR A 142 -11.50 2.07 -14.48
N GLY A 143 -10.28 1.55 -14.31
CA GLY A 143 -9.06 2.35 -14.17
C GLY A 143 -8.99 3.18 -12.88
N SER A 144 -8.04 4.11 -12.88
CA SER A 144 -7.82 5.06 -11.79
C SER A 144 -7.28 6.38 -12.35
N LYS A 145 -7.47 7.49 -11.61
CA LYS A 145 -6.89 8.78 -11.98
C LYS A 145 -5.35 8.76 -11.97
N THR A 146 -4.77 7.92 -11.10
CA THR A 146 -3.34 7.62 -11.06
C THR A 146 -2.86 7.02 -12.39
N GLY A 147 -3.50 5.93 -12.84
CA GLY A 147 -3.19 5.28 -14.12
C GLY A 147 -3.34 6.21 -15.33
N THR A 148 -4.37 7.03 -15.37
CA THR A 148 -4.52 8.07 -16.41
C THR A 148 -3.39 9.12 -16.37
N THR A 149 -2.86 9.43 -15.19
CA THR A 149 -1.82 10.47 -15.00
C THR A 149 -0.42 9.96 -15.33
N PHE A 150 -0.13 8.68 -15.06
CA PHE A 150 1.13 8.03 -15.42
C PHE A 150 1.10 7.29 -16.77
N PHE A 151 -0.01 7.35 -17.50
CA PHE A 151 -0.24 6.59 -18.74
C PHE A 151 -0.04 5.07 -18.56
N CYS A 152 -0.41 4.56 -17.39
CA CYS A 152 -0.22 3.19 -16.97
C CYS A 152 -1.58 2.51 -16.76
N THR A 153 -1.87 1.48 -17.53
CA THR A 153 -3.15 0.74 -17.45
C THR A 153 -3.06 -0.37 -16.41
N ALA A 154 -4.07 -0.47 -15.55
CA ALA A 154 -4.20 -1.55 -14.58
C ALA A 154 -4.30 -2.93 -15.28
N PRO A 155 -3.88 -4.02 -14.59
CA PRO A 155 -4.06 -5.38 -15.10
C PRO A 155 -5.54 -5.70 -15.34
N SER A 156 -5.81 -6.68 -16.21
CA SER A 156 -7.18 -7.22 -16.32
C SER A 156 -7.58 -7.91 -15.00
N PRO A 157 -8.88 -7.97 -14.66
CA PRO A 157 -9.32 -8.65 -13.44
C PRO A 157 -8.86 -10.12 -13.37
N ILE A 158 -8.80 -10.81 -14.52
CA ILE A 158 -8.30 -12.19 -14.63
C ILE A 158 -6.82 -12.28 -14.27
N LEU A 159 -6.00 -11.31 -14.72
CA LEU A 159 -4.58 -11.25 -14.38
C LEU A 159 -4.35 -10.84 -12.93
N TYR A 160 -5.17 -9.93 -12.38
CA TYR A 160 -5.06 -9.48 -10.99
C TYR A 160 -5.40 -10.57 -9.97
N PHE A 161 -6.38 -11.44 -10.29
CA PHE A 161 -6.73 -12.60 -9.47
C PHE A 161 -6.00 -13.90 -9.86
N ALA A 162 -4.99 -13.83 -10.73
CA ALA A 162 -4.19 -14.99 -11.12
C ALA A 162 -3.16 -15.31 -10.02
N LEU A 163 -3.35 -16.43 -9.33
CA LEU A 163 -2.40 -16.98 -8.36
C LEU A 163 -1.35 -17.85 -9.06
N SER A 164 -0.09 -17.78 -8.60
CA SER A 164 0.94 -18.79 -8.91
C SER A 164 0.64 -20.13 -8.24
N GLU A 165 1.32 -21.21 -8.65
CA GLU A 165 1.14 -22.52 -8.02
C GLU A 165 1.55 -22.55 -6.54
N ASN A 166 2.48 -21.67 -6.13
CA ASN A 166 2.84 -21.49 -4.72
C ASN A 166 1.69 -20.87 -3.93
N GLU A 167 1.14 -19.74 -4.39
CA GLU A 167 0.03 -19.05 -3.74
C GLU A 167 -1.25 -19.90 -3.70
N LYS A 168 -1.53 -20.68 -4.76
CA LYS A 168 -2.60 -21.70 -4.75
C LYS A 168 -2.38 -22.74 -3.66
N SER A 169 -1.14 -23.22 -3.51
CA SER A 169 -0.79 -24.23 -2.50
C SER A 169 -0.94 -23.69 -1.07
N GLU A 170 -0.52 -22.44 -0.82
CA GLU A 170 -0.70 -21.76 0.46
C GLU A 170 -2.17 -21.47 0.78
N LEU A 171 -2.94 -20.98 -0.20
CA LEU A 171 -4.38 -20.75 -0.06
C LEU A 171 -5.12 -22.06 0.27
N ASN A 172 -4.81 -23.15 -0.45
CA ASN A 172 -5.36 -24.47 -0.15
C ASN A 172 -4.97 -24.95 1.25
N LEU A 173 -3.73 -24.72 1.70
CA LEU A 173 -3.29 -25.05 3.06
C LEU A 173 -4.00 -24.19 4.12
N TYR A 174 -4.35 -22.94 3.82
CA TYR A 174 -5.13 -22.07 4.69
C TYR A 174 -6.59 -22.54 4.80
N LEU A 175 -7.26 -22.80 3.67
CA LEU A 175 -8.65 -23.27 3.64
C LEU A 175 -8.81 -24.58 4.43
N ASN A 176 -7.93 -25.55 4.20
CA ASN A 176 -7.88 -26.82 4.96
C ASN A 176 -7.68 -26.63 6.48
N LYS A 177 -7.09 -25.52 6.94
CA LYS A 177 -6.96 -25.17 8.38
C LYS A 177 -8.23 -24.49 8.92
N VAL A 178 -8.98 -23.76 8.08
CA VAL A 178 -10.26 -23.15 8.45
C VAL A 178 -11.34 -24.24 8.57
N ASP A 179 -11.47 -25.11 7.58
CA ASP A 179 -12.47 -26.19 7.57
C ASP A 179 -12.29 -27.13 8.77
N LYS A 180 -11.04 -27.45 9.13
CA LYS A 180 -10.73 -28.25 10.33
C LYS A 180 -11.10 -27.57 11.65
N ARG A 181 -11.16 -26.24 11.71
CA ARG A 181 -11.64 -25.51 12.90
C ARG A 181 -13.17 -25.50 12.96
N LEU A 182 -13.83 -25.22 11.84
CA LEU A 182 -15.29 -25.21 11.74
C LEU A 182 -15.91 -26.58 12.05
N ASN A 183 -15.25 -27.67 11.66
CA ASN A 183 -15.66 -29.04 11.96
C ASN A 183 -15.10 -29.60 13.29
N SER A 184 -14.66 -28.73 14.22
CA SER A 184 -14.13 -29.12 15.54
C SER A 184 -14.92 -28.55 16.74
N THR A 185 -16.12 -28.05 16.47
CA THR A 185 -17.09 -27.47 17.41
C THR A 185 -18.47 -28.03 17.14
#